data_AF-A0AAV0W6Q4-F1
#
_entry.id   AF-A0AAV0W6Q4-F1
#
_cell.length_a   1.000
_cell.length_b   1.000
_cell.length_c   1.000
_cell.angle_alpha   90.00
_cell.angle_beta   90.00
_cell.angle_gamma   90.00
#
_symmetry.space_group_name_H-M   'P 1'
#
loop_
_entity.id
_entity.type
_entity.pdbx_description
1 polymer ?
#
loop_
_entity_poly.entity_id
_entity_poly.type
_entity_poly.pdbx_seq_one_letter_code
_entity_poly.pdbx_strand_id
1 'polypeptide(L)'
;MYSVSKNKLFCFPCILFCTTNCAFVSGFDDGQHLNPRLPDHEIDLLYKQNCIKWKELEKRLLDDKPIDFEVQKMFKNEKEKWRYILKIIVDIMFCGRNNLALRGHSEKILDSKKRIFLDLIELISHYNPNLKEHLIALNEGKSKISYFSPTIQNEFIELMGKTVKTKILEIIEKSKYYAILFDSTPDFSHKEQLSQIIRYVQISNNEVTVEERFIDFIETKENTGTGLASDIVDKLQVDILNINNFRGQSFDNGTNMAGKIKGVQAKITKLNKLAFFIPCTAHSLNLVGVHAAETSPAMGIYAI
;
A
#
# COMPACT_ATOMS: atom_id res chain seq x y z
N MET A 1 20.73 3.01 41.98
CA MET A 1 19.52 2.34 41.43
C MET A 1 19.51 0.90 41.90
N TYR A 2 18.36 0.39 42.34
CA TYR A 2 18.21 -1.01 42.73
C TYR A 2 17.43 -1.79 41.67
N SER A 3 17.89 -2.98 41.31
CA SER A 3 17.21 -3.88 40.37
C SER A 3 16.54 -5.02 41.13
N VAL A 4 15.21 -5.07 41.09
CA VAL A 4 14.42 -6.12 41.78
C VAL A 4 14.68 -7.50 41.18
N SER A 5 14.78 -7.60 39.84
CA SER A 5 15.00 -8.88 39.15
C SER A 5 16.39 -9.46 39.40
N LYS A 6 17.40 -8.61 39.64
CA LYS A 6 18.78 -9.03 39.91
C LYS A 6 19.17 -8.98 41.39
N ASN A 7 18.29 -8.46 42.25
CA ASN A 7 18.55 -8.22 43.68
C ASN A 7 19.89 -7.50 43.92
N LYS A 8 20.21 -6.48 43.10
CA LYS A 8 21.52 -5.81 43.06
C LYS A 8 21.39 -4.29 42.94
N LEU A 9 22.34 -3.58 43.54
CA LEU A 9 22.51 -2.14 43.46
C LEU A 9 23.49 -1.75 42.35
N PHE A 10 23.11 -0.72 41.59
CA PHE A 10 23.87 -0.19 40.48
C PHE A 10 24.02 1.33 40.55
N CYS A 11 25.16 1.83 40.09
CA CYS A 11 25.43 3.25 39.96
C CYS A 11 25.16 3.70 38.51
N PHE A 12 24.19 4.60 38.31
CA PHE A 12 23.74 5.00 36.98
C PHE A 12 24.85 5.66 36.13
N PRO A 13 25.61 6.65 36.63
CA PRO A 13 26.74 7.22 35.87
C PRO A 13 27.80 6.17 35.53
N CYS A 14 28.09 5.25 36.44
CA CYS A 14 29.11 4.23 36.20
C CYS A 14 28.65 3.20 35.17
N ILE A 15 27.39 2.78 35.16
CA ILE A 15 26.88 1.85 34.12
C ILE A 15 27.14 2.40 32.71
N LEU A 16 26.95 3.71 32.53
CA LEU A 16 26.99 4.32 31.20
C LEU A 16 28.39 4.76 30.77
N PHE A 17 29.23 5.21 31.70
CA PHE A 17 30.47 5.93 31.36
C PHE A 17 31.75 5.27 31.89
N CYS A 18 31.63 4.24 32.73
CA CYS A 18 32.79 3.56 33.29
C CYS A 18 33.43 2.65 32.25
N THR A 19 34.75 2.79 32.05
CA THR A 19 35.53 1.96 31.13
C THR A 19 36.16 0.74 31.81
N THR A 20 36.14 0.70 33.15
CA THR A 20 36.65 -0.40 33.96
C THR A 20 35.52 -1.08 34.72
N ASN A 21 35.72 -2.35 35.08
CA ASN A 21 34.71 -3.11 35.79
C ASN A 21 34.74 -2.72 37.29
N CYS A 22 33.68 -2.09 37.79
CA CYS A 22 33.50 -1.80 39.21
C CYS A 22 32.25 -2.53 39.76
N ALA A 23 32.22 -2.80 41.07
CA ALA A 23 31.13 -3.58 41.68
C ALA A 23 29.74 -2.96 41.45
N PHE A 24 29.65 -1.63 41.34
CA PHE A 24 28.41 -0.90 41.07
C PHE A 24 28.02 -0.85 39.58
N VAL A 25 28.87 -1.34 38.66
CA VAL A 25 28.55 -1.58 37.24
C VAL A 25 28.02 -3.00 37.04
N SER A 26 28.70 -4.00 37.62
CA SER A 26 28.30 -5.41 37.55
C SER A 26 27.14 -5.78 38.49
N GLY A 27 26.87 -4.93 39.47
CA GLY A 27 25.74 -5.03 40.40
C GLY A 27 26.19 -5.50 41.78
N PHE A 28 26.17 -4.56 42.72
CA PHE A 28 26.56 -4.75 44.11
C PHE A 28 25.46 -5.49 44.89
N ASP A 29 25.78 -6.63 45.49
CA ASP A 29 24.86 -7.53 46.19
C ASP A 29 25.13 -7.64 47.70
N ASP A 30 26.24 -7.08 48.21
CA ASP A 30 26.61 -7.13 49.62
C ASP A 30 25.97 -5.99 50.44
N GLY A 31 24.65 -6.12 50.66
CA GLY A 31 23.88 -5.13 51.42
C GLY A 31 24.38 -4.89 52.85
N GLN A 32 25.07 -5.84 53.48
CA GLN A 32 25.56 -5.72 54.86
C GLN A 32 26.75 -4.75 54.95
N HIS A 33 27.58 -4.68 53.91
CA HIS A 33 28.73 -3.77 53.83
C HIS A 33 28.48 -2.56 52.94
N LEU A 34 27.22 -2.26 52.62
CA LEU A 34 26.86 -1.10 51.80
C LEU A 34 27.42 0.20 52.40
N ASN A 35 27.45 0.29 53.73
CA ASN A 35 28.27 1.26 54.46
C ASN A 35 29.49 0.49 55.01
N PRO A 36 30.75 0.84 54.65
CA PRO A 36 31.24 2.09 54.06
C PRO A 36 31.41 2.09 52.52
N ARG A 37 31.08 0.99 51.83
CA ARG A 37 31.40 0.82 50.40
C ARG A 37 30.77 1.84 49.46
N LEU A 38 29.55 2.31 49.78
CA LEU A 38 28.87 3.35 49.01
C LEU A 38 29.55 4.72 49.22
N PRO A 39 29.81 5.21 50.44
CA PRO A 39 30.65 6.38 50.67
C PRO A 39 32.01 6.33 49.96
N ASP A 40 32.71 5.19 50.05
CA ASP A 40 34.02 5.00 49.39
C ASP A 40 33.90 5.11 47.86
N HIS A 41 32.82 4.58 47.29
CA HIS A 41 32.51 4.71 45.87
C HIS A 41 32.21 6.15 45.46
N GLU A 42 31.46 6.90 46.28
CA GLU A 42 31.07 8.27 45.98
C GLU A 42 32.24 9.27 46.05
N ILE A 43 33.27 8.97 46.85
CA ILE A 43 34.49 9.78 46.91
C ILE A 43 35.53 9.41 45.85
N ASP A 44 35.40 8.23 45.24
CA ASP A 44 36.32 7.71 44.23
C ASP A 44 36.38 8.61 42.98
N LEU A 45 37.58 8.74 42.42
CA LEU A 45 37.84 9.65 41.29
C LEU A 45 37.08 9.20 40.03
N LEU A 46 36.95 7.88 39.81
CA LEU A 46 36.28 7.33 38.63
C LEU A 46 34.77 7.62 38.69
N TYR A 47 34.16 7.48 39.86
CA TYR A 47 32.75 7.86 40.06
C TYR A 47 32.53 9.34 39.75
N LYS A 48 33.38 10.23 40.28
CA LYS A 48 33.29 11.68 40.03
C LYS A 48 33.44 12.01 38.54
N GLN A 49 34.39 11.40 37.85
CA GLN A 49 34.56 11.58 36.39
C GLN A 49 33.34 11.10 35.60
N ASN A 50 32.75 9.95 35.97
CA ASN A 50 31.54 9.44 35.33
C ASN A 50 30.34 10.35 35.58
N CYS A 51 30.22 10.94 36.78
CA CYS A 51 29.19 11.93 37.08
C CYS A 51 29.35 13.20 36.23
N ILE A 52 30.58 13.69 36.04
CA ILE A 52 30.85 14.84 35.17
C ILE A 52 30.46 14.52 33.72
N LYS A 53 30.88 13.36 33.18
CA LYS A 53 30.51 12.92 31.81
C LYS A 53 28.99 12.82 31.65
N TRP A 54 28.30 12.29 32.65
CA TRP A 54 26.84 12.21 32.65
C TRP A 54 26.20 13.60 32.59
N LYS A 55 26.60 14.52 33.47
CA LYS A 55 26.07 15.88 33.49
C LYS A 55 26.40 16.67 32.23
N GLU A 56 27.58 16.44 31.65
CA GLU A 56 27.96 17.01 30.38
C GLU A 56 27.09 16.47 29.23
N LEU A 57 26.83 15.17 29.18
CA LEU A 57 25.90 14.59 28.20
C LEU A 57 24.48 15.14 28.37
N GLU A 58 23.96 15.17 29.60
CA GLU A 58 22.63 15.70 29.92
C GLU A 58 22.49 17.14 29.41
N LYS A 59 23.48 17.99 29.69
CA LYS A 59 23.50 19.37 29.19
C LYS A 59 23.56 19.43 27.66
N ARG A 60 24.41 18.63 27.02
CA ARG A 60 24.51 18.58 25.55
C ARG A 60 23.23 18.10 24.87
N LEU A 61 22.48 17.19 25.49
CA LEU A 61 21.18 16.73 25.01
C LEU A 61 20.11 17.82 25.17
N LEU A 62 20.12 18.55 26.29
CA LEU A 62 19.20 19.68 26.51
C LEU A 62 19.46 20.83 25.52
N ASP A 63 20.74 21.08 25.20
CA ASP A 63 21.17 22.13 24.28
C ASP A 63 21.08 21.70 22.79
N ASP A 64 20.60 20.49 22.49
CA ASP A 64 20.54 19.85 21.16
C ASP A 64 21.90 19.89 20.42
N LYS A 65 22.99 19.60 21.13
CA LYS A 65 24.36 19.55 20.60
C LYS A 65 25.12 18.29 21.05
N PRO A 66 24.59 17.08 20.79
CA PRO A 66 25.38 15.87 20.99
C PRO A 66 26.63 15.85 20.07
N ILE A 67 27.60 14.98 20.37
CA ILE A 67 28.85 14.88 19.58
C ILE A 67 28.55 14.54 18.11
N ASP A 68 27.51 13.75 17.88
CA ASP A 68 27.03 13.36 16.56
C ASP A 68 25.96 14.31 16.00
N PHE A 69 25.73 15.48 16.60
CA PHE A 69 24.71 16.44 16.17
C PHE A 69 24.81 16.76 14.68
N GLU A 70 26.01 17.11 14.20
CA GLU A 70 26.22 17.45 12.79
C GLU A 70 25.92 16.24 11.89
N VAL A 71 26.27 15.03 12.31
CA VAL A 71 25.98 13.80 11.58
C VAL A 71 24.47 13.55 11.54
N GLN A 72 23.77 13.62 12.67
CA GLN A 72 22.32 13.47 12.75
C GLN A 72 21.58 14.53 11.93
N LYS A 73 22.06 15.77 11.97
CA LYS A 73 21.54 16.88 11.18
C LYS A 73 21.72 16.64 9.69
N MET A 74 22.88 16.15 9.25
CA MET A 74 23.11 15.76 7.86
C MET A 74 22.14 14.64 7.43
N PHE A 75 21.99 13.58 8.24
CA PHE A 75 21.02 12.51 7.96
C PHE A 75 19.58 13.02 7.85
N LYS A 76 19.18 13.93 8.75
CA LYS A 76 17.85 14.52 8.74
C LYS A 76 17.62 15.36 7.48
N ASN A 77 18.58 16.20 7.10
CA ASN A 77 18.49 17.03 5.90
C ASN A 77 18.38 16.18 4.63
N GLU A 78 19.17 15.11 4.53
CA GLU A 78 19.12 14.19 3.40
C GLU A 78 17.79 13.45 3.35
N LYS A 79 17.27 13.00 4.50
CA LYS A 79 15.94 12.38 4.61
C LYS A 79 14.82 13.30 4.13
N GLU A 80 14.84 14.56 4.57
CA GLU A 80 13.82 15.54 4.16
C GLU A 80 13.92 15.89 2.68
N LYS A 81 15.14 16.00 2.13
CA LYS A 81 15.37 16.16 0.69
C LYS A 81 14.74 15.03 -0.11
N TRP A 82 14.99 13.78 0.27
CA TRP A 82 14.42 12.63 -0.46
C TRP A 82 12.91 12.51 -0.30
N ARG A 83 12.37 12.75 0.90
CA ARG A 83 10.91 12.81 1.11
C ARG A 83 10.25 13.85 0.21
N TYR A 84 10.90 15.00 0.07
CA TYR A 84 10.41 16.07 -0.78
C TYR A 84 10.40 15.68 -2.26
N ILE A 85 11.49 15.08 -2.77
CA ILE A 85 11.57 14.57 -4.15
C ILE A 85 10.51 13.49 -4.39
N LEU A 86 10.38 12.51 -3.49
CA LEU A 86 9.38 11.44 -3.61
C LEU A 86 7.96 11.98 -3.60
N LYS A 87 7.67 13.03 -2.81
CA LYS A 87 6.35 13.68 -2.80
C LYS A 87 6.01 14.25 -4.17
N ILE A 88 6.96 14.92 -4.83
CA ILE A 88 6.77 15.43 -6.19
C ILE A 88 6.47 14.29 -7.17
N ILE A 89 7.22 13.18 -7.08
CA ILE A 89 7.00 12.01 -7.94
C ILE A 89 5.60 11.42 -7.74
N VAL A 90 5.15 11.32 -6.49
CA VAL A 90 3.77 10.89 -6.17
C VAL A 90 2.74 11.87 -6.72
N ASP A 91 2.98 13.18 -6.63
CA ASP A 91 2.06 14.18 -7.20
C ASP A 91 1.96 14.04 -8.74
N ILE A 92 3.04 13.67 -9.42
CA ILE A 92 3.04 13.38 -10.88
C ILE A 92 2.18 12.15 -11.22
N MET A 93 1.92 11.26 -10.25
CA MET A 93 0.93 10.19 -10.43
C MET A 93 -0.49 10.72 -10.61
N PHE A 94 -0.73 12.05 -10.61
CA PHE A 94 -1.94 12.65 -11.18
C PHE A 94 -2.23 12.13 -12.59
N CYS A 95 -1.21 11.72 -13.34
CA CYS A 95 -1.37 11.03 -14.62
C CYS A 95 -2.35 9.86 -14.52
N GLY A 96 -2.26 9.04 -13.46
CA GLY A 96 -3.19 7.94 -13.22
C GLY A 96 -4.63 8.40 -13.01
N ARG A 97 -4.84 9.52 -12.29
CA ARG A 97 -6.17 10.12 -12.11
C ARG A 97 -6.78 10.66 -13.40
N ASN A 98 -5.94 11.07 -14.36
CA ASN A 98 -6.36 11.71 -15.60
C ASN A 98 -6.22 10.79 -16.82
N ASN A 99 -6.05 9.48 -16.61
CA ASN A 99 -5.85 8.48 -17.67
C ASN A 99 -4.69 8.83 -18.64
N LEU A 100 -3.65 9.51 -18.13
CA LEU A 100 -2.45 9.81 -18.90
C LEU A 100 -1.45 8.68 -18.75
N ALA A 101 -0.92 8.21 -19.88
CA ALA A 101 0.12 7.19 -19.88
C ALA A 101 1.40 7.72 -19.20
N LEU A 102 1.83 7.06 -18.12
CA LEU A 102 3.10 7.36 -17.46
C LEU A 102 4.31 6.96 -18.33
N ARG A 103 4.12 5.94 -19.19
CA ARG A 103 5.15 5.33 -20.01
C ARG A 103 4.95 5.63 -21.49
N GLY A 104 6.05 5.65 -22.23
CA GLY A 104 6.12 5.73 -23.70
C GLY A 104 7.21 4.80 -24.21
N HIS A 105 7.93 5.15 -25.28
CA HIS A 105 8.84 4.18 -25.95
C HIS A 105 10.30 4.18 -25.48
N SER A 106 10.84 5.22 -24.81
CA SER A 106 12.28 5.31 -24.40
C SER A 106 12.47 5.66 -22.92
N GLU A 107 13.48 5.07 -22.24
CA GLU A 107 13.75 5.27 -20.80
C GLU A 107 14.88 6.28 -20.50
N LYS A 108 15.49 6.87 -21.54
CA LYS A 108 16.59 7.81 -21.38
C LYS A 108 16.08 9.20 -21.02
N ILE A 109 16.60 9.76 -19.93
CA ILE A 109 16.43 11.18 -19.56
C ILE A 109 17.05 12.01 -20.70
N LEU A 110 16.28 12.96 -21.26
CA LEU A 110 16.64 13.83 -22.41
C LEU A 110 16.57 13.24 -23.83
N ASP A 111 16.04 12.03 -24.04
CA ASP A 111 15.77 11.54 -25.39
C ASP A 111 14.52 12.23 -25.99
N SER A 112 14.60 12.64 -27.26
CA SER A 112 13.57 13.42 -27.98
C SER A 112 12.19 12.74 -28.08
N LYS A 113 12.09 11.46 -27.73
CA LYS A 113 10.84 10.67 -27.63
C LYS A 113 10.33 10.65 -26.18
N LYS A 114 10.08 11.83 -25.61
CA LYS A 114 9.78 11.97 -24.19
C LYS A 114 8.41 11.38 -23.80
N ARG A 115 8.37 10.85 -22.58
CA ARG A 115 7.19 10.25 -21.92
C ARG A 115 6.61 11.29 -20.96
N ILE A 116 5.28 11.40 -20.89
CA ILE A 116 4.55 12.39 -20.08
C ILE A 116 5.12 12.50 -18.64
N PHE A 117 5.47 11.38 -18.00
CA PHE A 117 6.05 11.39 -16.66
C PHE A 117 7.37 12.18 -16.54
N LEU A 118 8.33 11.96 -17.44
CA LEU A 118 9.61 12.66 -17.41
C LEU A 118 9.46 14.14 -17.85
N ASP A 119 8.56 14.42 -18.78
CA ASP A 119 8.24 15.79 -19.18
C ASP A 119 7.68 16.61 -18.01
N LEU A 120 6.85 15.98 -17.18
CA LEU A 120 6.30 16.63 -15.99
C LEU A 120 7.37 16.84 -14.92
N ILE A 121 8.31 15.89 -14.74
CA ILE A 121 9.46 16.08 -13.84
C ILE A 121 10.29 17.28 -14.29
N GLU A 122 10.62 17.35 -15.57
CA GLU A 122 11.40 18.46 -16.14
C GLU A 122 10.65 19.79 -15.99
N LEU A 123 9.35 19.81 -16.30
CA LEU A 123 8.50 20.98 -16.14
C LEU A 123 8.47 21.47 -14.68
N ILE A 124 8.26 20.58 -13.72
CA ILE A 124 8.22 20.94 -12.30
C ILE A 124 9.60 21.43 -11.82
N SER A 125 10.69 20.88 -12.37
CA SER A 125 12.05 21.30 -12.02
C SER A 125 12.32 22.78 -12.34
N HIS A 126 11.64 23.36 -13.33
CA HIS A 126 11.77 24.78 -13.64
C HIS A 126 11.31 25.68 -12.49
N TYR A 127 10.37 25.18 -11.68
CA TYR A 127 9.79 25.90 -10.54
C TYR A 127 10.24 25.35 -9.19
N ASN A 128 11.10 24.32 -9.18
CA ASN A 128 11.51 23.62 -7.98
C ASN A 128 13.04 23.48 -7.91
N PRO A 129 13.72 24.33 -7.13
CA PRO A 129 15.20 24.33 -7.05
C PRO A 129 15.79 22.99 -6.60
N ASN A 130 15.16 22.32 -5.63
CA ASN A 130 15.65 21.04 -5.11
C ASN A 130 15.57 19.94 -6.16
N LEU A 131 14.47 19.88 -6.93
CA LEU A 131 14.34 18.94 -8.02
C LEU A 131 15.30 19.27 -9.17
N LYS A 132 15.49 20.57 -9.49
CA LYS A 132 16.44 21.01 -10.50
C LYS A 132 17.88 20.60 -10.17
N GLU A 133 18.32 20.84 -8.94
CA GLU A 133 19.64 20.42 -8.47
C GLU A 133 19.79 18.89 -8.55
N HIS A 134 18.74 18.16 -8.19
CA HIS A 134 18.72 16.71 -8.30
C HIS A 134 18.89 16.22 -9.75
N LEU A 135 18.19 16.84 -10.71
CA LEU A 135 18.33 16.51 -12.14
C LEU A 135 19.73 16.82 -12.67
N ILE A 136 20.33 17.95 -12.26
CA ILE A 136 21.70 18.30 -12.63
C ILE A 136 22.68 17.24 -12.09
N ALA A 137 22.55 16.85 -10.82
CA ALA A 137 23.41 15.84 -10.21
C ALA A 137 23.29 14.46 -10.90
N LEU A 138 22.10 14.10 -11.40
CA LEU A 138 21.89 12.89 -12.20
C LEU A 138 22.62 12.98 -13.55
N ASN A 139 22.48 14.10 -14.26
CA ASN A 139 23.09 14.31 -15.58
C ASN A 139 24.63 14.36 -15.51
N GLU A 140 25.17 14.91 -14.43
CA GLU A 140 26.62 14.97 -14.19
C GLU A 140 27.19 13.65 -13.64
N GLY A 141 26.35 12.63 -13.41
CA GLY A 141 26.76 11.34 -12.84
C GLY A 141 27.18 11.40 -11.37
N LYS A 142 26.92 12.52 -10.68
CA LYS A 142 27.19 12.71 -9.24
C LYS A 142 26.19 11.95 -8.37
N SER A 143 24.96 11.75 -8.85
CA SER A 143 23.94 10.92 -8.22
C SER A 143 23.60 9.74 -9.12
N LYS A 144 23.46 8.54 -8.54
CA LYS A 144 22.95 7.34 -9.24
C LYS A 144 21.47 7.08 -8.97
N ILE A 145 20.90 7.71 -7.95
CA ILE A 145 19.53 7.44 -7.49
C ILE A 145 18.62 8.50 -8.09
N SER A 146 17.63 8.10 -8.89
CA SER A 146 16.68 9.03 -9.52
C SER A 146 15.23 8.85 -9.05
N TYR A 147 14.82 7.65 -8.65
CA TYR A 147 13.41 7.27 -8.40
C TYR A 147 12.46 7.39 -9.61
N PHE A 148 12.99 7.61 -10.81
CA PHE A 148 12.18 7.77 -12.02
C PHE A 148 11.97 6.49 -12.81
N SER A 149 12.56 5.37 -12.38
CA SER A 149 12.54 4.12 -13.12
C SER A 149 11.14 3.51 -13.20
N PRO A 150 10.83 2.73 -14.24
CA PRO A 150 9.54 2.03 -14.35
C PRO A 150 9.22 1.15 -13.14
N THR A 151 10.24 0.55 -12.52
CA THR A 151 10.09 -0.26 -11.31
C THR A 151 9.54 0.56 -10.15
N ILE A 152 10.14 1.72 -9.89
CA ILE A 152 9.68 2.62 -8.81
C ILE A 152 8.29 3.19 -9.13
N GLN A 153 8.03 3.54 -10.40
CA GLN A 153 6.69 3.96 -10.81
C GLN A 153 5.64 2.88 -10.51
N ASN A 154 5.94 1.61 -10.82
CA ASN A 154 5.04 0.49 -10.52
C ASN A 154 4.82 0.31 -9.02
N GLU A 155 5.87 0.43 -8.21
CA GLU A 155 5.76 0.37 -6.75
C GLU A 155 4.82 1.45 -6.22
N PHE A 156 4.93 2.69 -6.71
CA PHE A 156 4.01 3.75 -6.34
C PHE A 156 2.57 3.46 -6.77
N ILE A 157 2.36 3.00 -8.00
CA ILE A 157 1.03 2.63 -8.51
C ILE A 157 0.41 1.53 -7.64
N GLU A 158 1.18 0.51 -7.28
CA GLU A 158 0.72 -0.59 -6.42
C GLU A 158 0.35 -0.10 -5.02
N LEU A 159 1.19 0.73 -4.39
CA LEU A 159 0.92 1.29 -3.07
C LEU A 159 -0.32 2.19 -3.08
N MET A 160 -0.48 3.03 -4.10
CA MET A 160 -1.66 3.89 -4.27
C MET A 160 -2.91 3.06 -4.52
N GLY A 161 -2.84 2.09 -5.44
CA GLY A 161 -3.93 1.18 -5.77
C GLY A 161 -4.39 0.38 -4.55
N LYS A 162 -3.45 -0.16 -3.77
CA LYS A 162 -3.73 -0.84 -2.50
C LYS A 162 -4.43 0.09 -1.51
N THR A 163 -3.97 1.33 -1.38
CA THR A 163 -4.57 2.30 -0.46
C THR A 163 -6.01 2.63 -0.85
N VAL A 164 -6.26 2.88 -2.14
CA VAL A 164 -7.61 3.13 -2.68
C VAL A 164 -8.51 1.91 -2.47
N LYS A 165 -8.02 0.71 -2.83
CA LYS A 165 -8.76 -0.54 -2.67
C LYS A 165 -9.14 -0.79 -1.21
N THR A 166 -8.19 -0.72 -0.28
CA THR A 166 -8.46 -0.84 1.17
C THR A 166 -9.54 0.14 1.60
N LYS A 167 -9.47 1.39 1.13
CA LYS A 167 -10.45 2.40 1.54
C LYS A 167 -11.86 2.09 1.03
N ILE A 168 -11.97 1.59 -0.21
CA ILE A 168 -13.25 1.18 -0.79
C ILE A 168 -13.82 -0.02 -0.01
N LEU A 169 -12.99 -1.01 0.31
CA LEU A 169 -13.40 -2.19 1.08
C LEU A 169 -13.90 -1.82 2.49
N GLU A 170 -13.23 -0.89 3.19
CA GLU A 170 -13.70 -0.36 4.48
C GLU A 170 -15.09 0.27 4.38
N ILE A 171 -15.39 0.97 3.28
CA ILE A 171 -16.70 1.61 3.06
C ILE A 171 -17.76 0.55 2.78
N ILE A 172 -17.44 -0.46 1.96
CA ILE A 172 -18.34 -1.58 1.66
C ILE A 172 -18.68 -2.36 2.94
N GLU A 173 -17.67 -2.65 3.77
CA GLU A 173 -17.87 -3.35 5.04
C GLU A 173 -18.82 -2.58 5.97
N LYS A 174 -18.65 -1.25 6.08
CA LYS A 174 -19.55 -0.37 6.85
C LYS A 174 -20.97 -0.32 6.27
N SER A 175 -21.09 -0.38 4.95
CA SER A 175 -22.39 -0.44 4.25
C SER A 175 -23.12 -1.76 4.51
N LYS A 176 -22.44 -2.75 5.10
CA LYS A 176 -22.88 -4.10 5.43
C LYS A 176 -23.23 -4.91 4.18
N TYR A 177 -24.24 -4.52 3.42
CA TYR A 177 -24.74 -5.28 2.28
C TYR A 177 -24.17 -4.78 0.96
N TYR A 178 -23.86 -5.73 0.08
CA TYR A 178 -23.31 -5.43 -1.24
C TYR A 178 -23.78 -6.44 -2.29
N ALA A 179 -23.71 -6.02 -3.55
CA ALA A 179 -23.85 -6.85 -4.73
C ALA A 179 -22.56 -6.80 -5.55
N ILE A 180 -22.29 -7.83 -6.32
CA ILE A 180 -21.08 -7.94 -7.14
C ILE A 180 -21.49 -8.17 -8.58
N LEU A 181 -20.86 -7.39 -9.45
CA LEU A 181 -20.95 -7.52 -10.88
C LEU A 181 -19.61 -8.07 -11.37
N PHE A 182 -19.68 -9.12 -12.18
CA PHE A 182 -18.53 -9.70 -12.86
C PHE A 182 -18.70 -9.58 -14.37
N ASP A 183 -17.64 -9.18 -15.05
CA ASP A 183 -17.57 -9.21 -16.50
C ASP A 183 -16.24 -9.80 -16.98
N SER A 184 -16.32 -10.69 -17.96
CA SER A 184 -15.17 -11.41 -18.50
C SER A 184 -14.50 -10.57 -19.57
N THR A 185 -13.22 -10.28 -19.39
CA THR A 185 -12.41 -9.56 -20.37
C THR A 185 -11.10 -10.31 -20.63
N PRO A 186 -10.65 -10.45 -21.89
CA PRO A 186 -9.31 -10.92 -22.16
C PRO A 186 -8.30 -9.83 -21.77
N ASP A 187 -7.16 -10.25 -21.20
CA ASP A 187 -6.02 -9.37 -20.99
C ASP A 187 -5.15 -9.22 -22.26
N PHE A 188 -4.08 -8.43 -22.18
CA PHE A 188 -3.15 -8.22 -23.30
C PHE A 188 -2.45 -9.51 -23.79
N SER A 189 -2.43 -10.56 -22.98
CA SER A 189 -1.86 -11.89 -23.31
C SER A 189 -2.96 -12.90 -23.69
N HIS A 190 -4.19 -12.43 -23.92
CA HIS A 190 -5.37 -13.26 -24.21
C HIS A 190 -5.75 -14.24 -23.10
N LYS A 191 -5.33 -13.99 -21.85
CA LYS A 191 -5.86 -14.73 -20.70
C LYS A 191 -7.18 -14.12 -20.27
N GLU A 192 -8.16 -14.96 -19.98
CA GLU A 192 -9.43 -14.51 -19.42
C GLU A 192 -9.22 -14.01 -17.98
N GLN A 193 -9.85 -12.88 -17.66
CA GLN A 193 -9.90 -12.31 -16.32
C GLN A 193 -11.32 -11.82 -16.03
N LEU A 194 -11.75 -11.90 -14.77
CA LEU A 194 -13.00 -11.30 -14.33
C LEU A 194 -12.74 -9.93 -13.74
N SER A 195 -13.34 -8.90 -14.33
CA SER A 195 -13.43 -7.59 -13.68
C SER A 195 -14.40 -7.67 -12.51
N GLN A 196 -13.99 -7.18 -11.34
CA GLN A 196 -14.83 -7.17 -10.14
C GLN A 196 -15.31 -5.75 -9.84
N ILE A 197 -16.61 -5.55 -9.91
CA ILE A 197 -17.27 -4.30 -9.52
C ILE A 197 -18.22 -4.60 -8.36
N ILE A 198 -18.13 -3.80 -7.28
CA ILE A 198 -19.01 -3.95 -6.13
C ILE A 198 -19.97 -2.76 -6.07
N ARG A 199 -21.25 -3.09 -5.96
CA ARG A 199 -22.36 -2.15 -5.76
C ARG A 199 -22.82 -2.19 -4.30
N TYR A 200 -22.90 -1.04 -3.66
CA TYR A 200 -23.32 -0.92 -2.26
C TYR A 200 -24.11 0.37 -2.02
N VAL A 201 -24.78 0.44 -0.88
CA VAL A 201 -25.57 1.60 -0.47
C VAL A 201 -24.79 2.38 0.57
N GLN A 202 -24.43 3.63 0.24
CA GLN A 202 -23.78 4.54 1.17
C GLN A 202 -24.82 5.47 1.79
N ILE A 203 -24.82 5.54 3.13
CA ILE A 203 -25.68 6.44 3.89
C ILE A 203 -24.79 7.47 4.57
N SER A 204 -24.92 8.74 4.18
CA SER A 204 -24.15 9.86 4.74
C SER A 204 -25.06 11.06 4.92
N ASN A 205 -25.05 11.72 6.09
CA ASN A 205 -25.88 12.90 6.35
C ASN A 205 -27.38 12.72 6.05
N ASN A 206 -27.94 11.53 6.32
CA ASN A 206 -29.31 11.12 5.96
C ASN A 206 -29.61 11.04 4.45
N GLU A 207 -28.62 11.21 3.58
CA GLU A 207 -28.73 10.93 2.16
C GLU A 207 -28.31 9.49 1.86
N VAL A 208 -29.06 8.86 0.96
CA VAL A 208 -28.83 7.49 0.52
C VAL A 208 -28.36 7.53 -0.92
N THR A 209 -27.12 7.12 -1.18
CA THR A 209 -26.59 6.96 -2.53
C THR A 209 -26.26 5.51 -2.81
N VAL A 210 -26.41 5.11 -4.08
CA VAL A 210 -25.99 3.80 -4.56
C VAL A 210 -24.70 3.99 -5.32
N GLU A 211 -23.63 3.34 -4.85
CA GLU A 211 -22.29 3.50 -5.39
C GLU A 211 -21.84 2.19 -6.04
N GLU A 212 -21.13 2.31 -7.15
CA GLU A 212 -20.45 1.21 -7.83
C GLU A 212 -18.95 1.53 -7.86
N ARG A 213 -18.13 0.56 -7.47
CA ARG A 213 -16.68 0.71 -7.46
C ARG A 213 -16.01 -0.50 -8.07
N PHE A 214 -15.14 -0.27 -9.03
CA PHE A 214 -14.18 -1.25 -9.49
C PHE A 214 -13.20 -1.56 -8.35
N ILE A 215 -12.94 -2.85 -8.12
CA ILE A 215 -12.07 -3.33 -7.05
C ILE A 215 -10.75 -3.84 -7.60
N ASP A 216 -10.83 -4.77 -8.55
CA ASP A 216 -9.67 -5.49 -9.07
C ASP A 216 -10.07 -6.38 -10.26
N PHE A 217 -9.06 -7.01 -10.86
CA PHE A 217 -9.25 -8.18 -11.71
C PHE A 217 -9.00 -9.47 -10.92
N ILE A 218 -9.71 -10.53 -11.29
CA ILE A 218 -9.50 -11.89 -10.79
C ILE A 218 -8.93 -12.71 -11.94
N GLU A 219 -7.68 -13.16 -11.81
CA GLU A 219 -7.10 -14.12 -12.75
C GLU A 219 -7.77 -15.48 -12.53
N THR A 220 -8.48 -15.96 -13.55
CA THR A 220 -9.25 -17.20 -13.48
C THR A 220 -8.37 -18.38 -13.84
N LYS A 221 -8.37 -19.42 -13.01
CA LYS A 221 -7.57 -20.63 -13.27
C LYS A 221 -8.25 -21.54 -14.30
N GLU A 222 -9.59 -21.57 -14.25
CA GLU A 222 -10.43 -22.40 -15.10
C GLU A 222 -11.71 -21.65 -15.46
N ASN A 223 -12.15 -21.77 -16.72
CA ASN A 223 -13.35 -21.08 -17.21
C ASN A 223 -14.64 -21.88 -16.93
N THR A 224 -14.59 -22.88 -16.03
CA THR A 224 -15.77 -23.66 -15.64
C THR A 224 -16.55 -22.92 -14.56
N GLY A 225 -17.88 -23.08 -14.52
CA GLY A 225 -18.70 -22.43 -13.49
C GLY A 225 -18.33 -22.81 -12.04
N THR A 226 -17.65 -23.94 -11.83
CA THR A 226 -17.15 -24.32 -10.50
C THR A 226 -15.80 -23.65 -10.19
N GLY A 227 -14.88 -23.60 -11.15
CA GLY A 227 -13.60 -22.89 -11.01
C GLY A 227 -13.81 -21.41 -10.73
N LEU A 228 -14.62 -20.74 -11.56
CA LEU A 228 -14.96 -19.33 -11.43
C LEU A 228 -15.61 -19.02 -10.07
N ALA A 229 -16.54 -19.88 -9.61
CA ALA A 229 -17.16 -19.71 -8.30
C ALA A 229 -16.14 -19.85 -7.15
N SER A 230 -15.16 -20.75 -7.29
CA SER A 230 -14.09 -20.91 -6.30
C SER A 230 -13.21 -19.66 -6.25
N ASP A 231 -12.75 -19.19 -7.41
CA ASP A 231 -11.90 -18.00 -7.51
C ASP A 231 -12.62 -16.76 -6.94
N ILE A 232 -13.94 -16.63 -7.15
CA ILE A 232 -14.76 -15.59 -6.53
C ILE A 232 -14.81 -15.71 -5.00
N VAL A 233 -15.05 -16.91 -4.47
CA VAL A 233 -15.13 -17.12 -3.01
C VAL A 233 -13.77 -16.87 -2.34
N ASP A 234 -12.68 -17.36 -2.95
CA ASP A 234 -11.31 -17.12 -2.49
C ASP A 234 -11.01 -15.61 -2.49
N LYS A 235 -11.41 -14.90 -3.55
CA LYS A 235 -11.24 -13.44 -3.63
C LYS A 235 -11.98 -12.72 -2.51
N LEU A 236 -13.22 -13.12 -2.21
CA LEU A 236 -13.99 -12.52 -1.10
C LEU A 236 -13.31 -12.74 0.25
N GLN A 237 -12.67 -13.89 0.47
CA GLN A 237 -11.90 -14.13 1.69
C GLN A 237 -10.67 -13.23 1.77
N VAL A 238 -9.93 -13.08 0.66
CA VAL A 238 -8.75 -12.20 0.57
C VAL A 238 -9.12 -10.74 0.81
N ASP A 239 -10.23 -10.29 0.24
CA ASP A 239 -10.73 -8.92 0.41
C ASP A 239 -11.53 -8.73 1.72
N ILE A 240 -11.61 -9.75 2.58
CA ILE A 240 -12.28 -9.75 3.90
C ILE A 240 -13.77 -9.36 3.77
N LEU A 241 -14.42 -9.78 2.68
CA LEU A 241 -15.84 -9.54 2.43
C LEU A 241 -16.67 -10.75 2.86
N ASN A 242 -17.58 -10.53 3.79
CA ASN A 242 -18.42 -11.60 4.33
C ASN A 242 -19.50 -12.04 3.33
N ILE A 243 -19.39 -13.28 2.83
CA ILE A 243 -20.35 -13.86 1.89
C ILE A 243 -21.81 -13.82 2.39
N ASN A 244 -22.06 -13.81 3.70
CA ASN A 244 -23.42 -13.73 4.25
C ASN A 244 -24.08 -12.36 4.06
N ASN A 245 -23.28 -11.34 3.80
CA ASN A 245 -23.74 -9.99 3.49
C ASN A 245 -23.90 -9.74 1.98
N PHE A 246 -23.50 -10.71 1.15
CA PHE A 246 -23.69 -10.68 -0.29
C PHE A 246 -25.20 -10.77 -0.61
N ARG A 247 -25.74 -9.82 -1.40
CA ARG A 247 -27.18 -9.73 -1.69
C ARG A 247 -27.53 -9.82 -3.17
N GLY A 248 -26.58 -9.62 -4.07
CA GLY A 248 -26.86 -9.68 -5.50
C GLY A 248 -25.64 -10.08 -6.31
N GLN A 249 -25.82 -10.94 -7.30
CA GLN A 249 -24.78 -11.37 -8.22
C GLN A 249 -25.24 -11.09 -9.65
N SER A 250 -24.39 -10.46 -10.46
CA SER A 250 -24.73 -10.09 -11.85
C SER A 250 -23.54 -10.37 -12.76
N PHE A 251 -23.80 -11.01 -13.89
CA PHE A 251 -22.80 -11.38 -14.89
C PHE A 251 -23.50 -11.77 -16.20
N ASP A 252 -22.70 -12.13 -17.22
CA ASP A 252 -23.21 -12.61 -18.51
C ASP A 252 -24.15 -13.81 -18.39
N ASN A 253 -24.91 -14.07 -19.46
CA ASN A 253 -25.85 -15.20 -19.50
C ASN A 253 -25.18 -16.49 -19.97
N GLY A 254 -23.84 -16.55 -19.97
CA GLY A 254 -23.08 -17.71 -20.36
C GLY A 254 -23.40 -18.91 -19.46
N THR A 255 -23.34 -20.12 -20.01
CA THR A 255 -23.71 -21.36 -19.29
C THR A 255 -22.87 -21.59 -18.04
N ASN A 256 -21.59 -21.20 -18.06
CA ASN A 256 -20.69 -21.29 -16.91
C ASN A 256 -21.00 -20.24 -15.84
N MET A 257 -21.62 -19.12 -16.19
CA MET A 257 -21.96 -18.05 -15.25
C MET A 257 -23.41 -18.20 -14.75
N ALA A 258 -24.40 -18.07 -15.64
CA ALA A 258 -25.84 -18.12 -15.36
C ALA A 258 -26.44 -19.54 -15.32
N GLY A 259 -25.62 -20.59 -15.40
CA GLY A 259 -26.09 -21.97 -15.34
C GLY A 259 -26.79 -22.30 -14.01
N LYS A 260 -28.06 -22.72 -14.08
CA LYS A 260 -28.91 -23.04 -12.91
C LYS A 260 -28.43 -24.24 -12.05
N ILE A 261 -27.54 -25.07 -12.57
CA ILE A 261 -27.07 -26.29 -11.89
C ILE A 261 -25.56 -26.22 -11.59
N LYS A 262 -24.75 -25.95 -12.61
CA LYS A 262 -23.27 -25.98 -12.53
C LYS A 262 -22.62 -24.60 -12.67
N GLY A 263 -23.40 -23.56 -12.95
CA GLY A 263 -22.88 -22.21 -13.15
C GLY A 263 -22.54 -21.51 -11.83
N VAL A 264 -21.80 -20.41 -11.93
CA VAL A 264 -21.46 -19.53 -10.80
C VAL A 264 -22.71 -19.15 -10.01
N GLN A 265 -23.80 -18.81 -10.71
CA GLN A 265 -25.10 -18.49 -10.11
C GLN A 265 -25.53 -19.54 -9.08
N ALA A 266 -25.59 -20.80 -9.51
CA ALA A 266 -26.08 -21.89 -8.69
C ALA A 266 -25.18 -22.13 -7.47
N LYS A 267 -23.86 -22.00 -7.65
CA LYS A 267 -22.86 -22.21 -6.60
C LYS A 267 -22.94 -21.13 -5.52
N ILE A 268 -22.94 -19.86 -5.91
CA ILE A 268 -23.07 -18.74 -4.97
C ILE A 268 -24.42 -18.79 -4.26
N THR A 269 -25.51 -19.07 -4.98
CA THR A 269 -26.86 -19.19 -4.37
C THR A 269 -26.93 -20.32 -3.33
N LYS A 270 -26.17 -21.42 -3.54
CA LYS A 270 -26.06 -22.52 -2.57
C LYS A 270 -25.35 -22.07 -1.29
N LEU A 271 -24.33 -21.22 -1.40
CA LEU A 271 -23.59 -20.68 -0.25
C LEU A 271 -24.40 -19.60 0.48
N ASN A 272 -25.12 -18.76 -0.26
CA ASN A 272 -25.96 -17.72 0.29
C ASN A 272 -27.24 -17.56 -0.55
N LYS A 273 -28.36 -18.07 -0.02
CA LYS A 273 -29.67 -18.00 -0.68
C LYS A 273 -30.21 -16.58 -0.89
N LEU A 274 -29.63 -15.59 -0.20
CA LEU A 274 -30.00 -14.17 -0.31
C LEU A 274 -29.19 -13.43 -1.40
N ALA A 275 -28.24 -14.08 -2.06
CA ALA A 275 -27.48 -13.51 -3.17
C ALA A 275 -28.26 -13.68 -4.49
N PHE A 276 -29.19 -12.77 -4.77
CA PHE A 276 -30.06 -12.88 -5.94
C PHE A 276 -29.31 -12.69 -7.25
N PHE A 277 -29.55 -13.56 -8.21
CA PHE A 277 -28.97 -13.42 -9.55
C PHE A 277 -29.78 -12.47 -10.41
N ILE A 278 -29.08 -11.53 -11.05
CA ILE A 278 -29.63 -10.61 -12.04
C ILE A 278 -28.86 -10.84 -13.35
N PRO A 279 -29.52 -11.25 -14.44
CA PRO A 279 -28.86 -11.46 -15.73
C PRO A 279 -28.42 -10.13 -16.36
N CYS A 280 -27.33 -10.17 -17.14
CA CYS A 280 -26.85 -9.00 -17.86
C CYS A 280 -27.88 -8.56 -18.92
N THR A 281 -28.42 -7.35 -18.74
CA THR A 281 -29.40 -6.76 -19.68
C THR A 281 -28.77 -6.42 -21.02
N ALA A 282 -27.54 -5.91 -21.04
CA ALA A 282 -26.81 -5.59 -22.26
C ALA A 282 -26.57 -6.84 -23.12
N HIS A 283 -26.13 -7.93 -22.51
CA HIS A 283 -25.97 -9.22 -23.20
C HIS A 283 -27.32 -9.77 -23.70
N SER A 284 -28.37 -9.67 -22.87
CA SER A 284 -29.72 -10.09 -23.26
C SER A 284 -30.23 -9.29 -24.46
N LEU A 285 -30.01 -7.98 -24.48
CA LEU A 285 -30.40 -7.10 -25.60
C LEU A 285 -29.60 -7.44 -26.87
N ASN A 286 -28.29 -7.69 -26.73
CA ASN A 286 -27.46 -8.10 -27.85
C ASN A 286 -27.95 -9.41 -28.49
N LEU A 287 -28.29 -10.41 -27.67
CA LEU A 287 -28.86 -11.68 -28.16
C LEU A 287 -30.18 -11.47 -28.92
N VAL A 288 -31.06 -10.59 -28.42
CA VAL A 288 -32.30 -10.23 -29.13
C VAL A 288 -31.98 -9.62 -30.49
N GLY A 289 -31.00 -8.72 -30.56
CA GLY A 289 -30.54 -8.12 -31.83
C GLY A 289 -29.97 -9.14 -32.82
N VAL A 290 -29.12 -10.05 -32.35
CA VAL A 290 -28.55 -11.14 -33.16
C VAL A 290 -29.67 -12.01 -33.73
N HIS A 291 -30.60 -12.48 -32.90
CA HIS A 291 -31.69 -13.34 -33.37
C HIS A 291 -32.69 -12.60 -34.30
N ALA A 292 -32.94 -11.32 -34.07
CA ALA A 292 -33.75 -10.51 -34.96
C ALA A 292 -33.09 -10.32 -36.34
N ALA A 293 -31.76 -10.21 -36.40
CA ALA A 293 -31.02 -10.13 -37.65
C ALA A 293 -30.97 -11.48 -38.39
N GLU A 294 -30.73 -12.59 -37.67
CA GLU A 294 -30.71 -13.95 -38.22
C GLU A 294 -32.04 -14.36 -38.86
N THR A 295 -33.15 -13.87 -38.31
CA THR A 295 -34.50 -14.15 -38.84
C THR A 295 -34.88 -13.27 -40.03
N SER A 296 -34.07 -12.27 -40.39
CA SER A 296 -34.31 -11.39 -41.54
C SER A 296 -33.63 -11.93 -42.81
N PRO A 297 -34.40 -12.35 -43.84
CA PRO A 297 -33.83 -12.87 -45.10
C PRO A 297 -32.92 -11.88 -45.83
N ALA A 298 -33.13 -10.57 -45.63
CA ALA A 298 -32.35 -9.51 -46.27
C ALA A 298 -30.96 -9.31 -45.64
N MET A 299 -30.79 -9.64 -44.36
CA MET A 299 -29.50 -9.50 -43.65
C MET A 299 -28.63 -10.75 -43.75
N GLY A 300 -29.20 -11.94 -43.93
CA GLY A 300 -28.45 -13.19 -44.09
C GLY A 300 -27.57 -13.27 -45.34
N ILE A 301 -27.78 -12.38 -46.32
CA ILE A 301 -26.99 -12.33 -47.58
C ILE A 301 -25.63 -11.62 -47.39
N TYR A 302 -25.49 -10.77 -46.36
CA TYR A 302 -24.28 -9.97 -46.12
C TYR A 302 -23.39 -10.51 -44.98
N ALA A 303 -23.75 -11.64 -44.38
CA ALA A 303 -22.99 -12.31 -43.34
C ALA A 303 -22.32 -13.58 -43.89
N ILE A 304 -21.29 -13.42 -44.72
CA ILE A 304 -20.28 -14.44 -45.04
C ILE A 304 -18.91 -13.81 -44.85
#